data_AF-A0A831K843-F1
#
_entry.id   AF-A0A831K843-F1
#
_cell.length_a   1.000
_cell.length_b   1.000
_cell.length_c   1.000
_cell.angle_alpha   90.00
_cell.angle_beta   90.00
_cell.angle_gamma   90.00
#
_symmetry.space_group_name_H-M   'P 1'
#
loop_
_entity.id
_entity.type
_entity.pdbx_description
1 polymer ?
#
loop_
_entity_poly.entity_id
_entity_poly.type
_entity_poly.pdbx_seq_one_letter_code
_entity_poly.pdbx_strand_id
1 'polypeptide(L)'
;LQHTERYLKALAIRMERAEQAPAKDAAKSARLEAAVNRLQNLPDTDGRSAPCIRLLAEYRLMVDEFRVSIFAPELGVAIPVSEKRLQKKWQELENQCHAVES
;
A
#
# COMPACT_ATOMS: atom_id res chain seq x y z
N LEU A 1 8.99 -14.22 -0.59
CA LEU A 1 9.12 -14.37 -2.06
C LEU A 1 7.83 -14.79 -2.78
N GLN A 2 6.86 -15.45 -2.13
CA GLN A 2 5.66 -15.98 -2.81
C GLN A 2 4.72 -14.92 -3.42
N HIS A 3 4.79 -13.64 -3.05
CA HIS A 3 3.93 -12.59 -3.62
C HIS A 3 4.57 -11.78 -4.75
N THR A 4 5.87 -11.93 -4.97
CA THR A 4 6.62 -11.13 -5.94
C THR A 4 6.11 -11.33 -7.37
N GLU A 5 5.82 -12.58 -7.76
CA GLU A 5 5.30 -12.88 -9.10
C GLU A 5 3.93 -12.24 -9.34
N ARG A 6 3.02 -12.30 -8.36
CA ARG A 6 1.68 -11.69 -8.47
C ARG A 6 1.78 -10.17 -8.64
N TYR A 7 2.64 -9.51 -7.88
CA TYR A 7 2.82 -8.06 -8.00
C TYR A 7 3.41 -7.67 -9.35
N LEU A 8 4.37 -8.43 -9.87
CA LEU A 8 4.92 -8.18 -11.21
C LEU A 8 3.86 -8.36 -12.30
N LYS A 9 3.02 -9.40 -12.21
CA LYS A 9 1.89 -9.58 -13.12
C LYS A 9 0.88 -8.43 -13.04
N ALA A 10 0.57 -7.96 -11.83
CA ALA A 10 -0.32 -6.81 -11.64
C ALA A 10 0.24 -5.53 -12.29
N LEU A 11 1.57 -5.34 -12.23
CA LEU A 11 2.24 -4.21 -12.87
C LEU A 11 2.16 -4.30 -14.40
N ALA A 12 2.39 -5.47 -14.98
CA ALA A 12 2.26 -5.68 -16.42
C ALA A 12 0.82 -5.38 -16.90
N ILE A 13 -0.19 -5.91 -16.21
CA ILE A 13 -1.61 -5.64 -16.51
C ILE A 13 -1.92 -4.14 -16.40
N ARG A 14 -1.37 -3.45 -15.40
CA ARG A 14 -1.54 -2.01 -15.26
C ARG A 14 -0.96 -1.27 -16.47
N MET A 15 0.24 -1.62 -16.92
CA MET A 15 0.88 -0.96 -18.06
C MET A 15 0.02 -1.10 -19.33
N GLU A 16 -0.46 -2.31 -19.63
CA GLU A 16 -1.36 -2.55 -20.77
C GLU A 16 -2.66 -1.75 -20.68
N ARG A 17 -3.28 -1.70 -19.50
CA ARG A 17 -4.53 -0.96 -19.28
C ARG A 17 -4.35 0.55 -19.29
N ALA A 18 -3.20 1.04 -18.83
CA ALA A 18 -2.87 2.46 -18.83
C ALA A 18 -2.68 2.98 -20.26
N GLU A 19 -2.11 2.15 -21.15
CA GLU A 19 -2.01 2.47 -22.58
C GLU A 19 -3.39 2.56 -23.24
N GLN A 20 -4.30 1.63 -22.92
CA GLN A 20 -5.65 1.61 -23.49
C GLN A 20 -6.59 2.68 -22.91
N ALA A 21 -6.46 2.99 -21.61
CA ALA A 21 -7.39 3.85 -20.89
C ALA A 21 -6.67 4.70 -19.81
N PRO A 22 -5.84 5.67 -20.21
CA PRO A 22 -4.98 6.43 -19.29
C PRO A 22 -5.77 7.21 -18.24
N ALA A 23 -6.93 7.78 -18.60
CA ALA A 23 -7.80 8.47 -17.64
C ALA A 23 -8.33 7.55 -16.52
N LYS A 24 -8.61 6.28 -16.84
CA LYS A 24 -9.04 5.30 -15.84
C LYS A 24 -7.88 4.86 -14.93
N ASP A 25 -6.67 4.73 -15.47
CA ASP A 25 -5.48 4.48 -14.65
C ASP A 25 -5.19 5.65 -13.71
N ALA A 26 -5.27 6.89 -14.21
CA ALA A 26 -5.08 8.09 -13.40
C ALA A 26 -6.09 8.16 -12.24
N ALA A 27 -7.37 7.89 -12.49
CA ALA A 27 -8.40 7.85 -11.46
C ALA A 27 -8.12 6.76 -10.40
N LYS A 28 -7.60 5.60 -10.79
CA LYS A 28 -7.17 4.55 -9.84
C LYS A 28 -5.92 4.96 -9.07
N SER A 29 -4.97 5.63 -9.73
CA SER A 29 -3.73 6.10 -9.13
C SER A 29 -3.99 7.13 -8.03
N ALA A 30 -4.91 8.07 -8.25
CA ALA A 30 -5.32 9.05 -7.24
C ALA A 30 -5.82 8.40 -5.93
N ARG A 31 -6.46 7.24 -6.02
CA ARG A 31 -6.93 6.49 -4.85
C ARG A 31 -5.81 5.84 -4.04
N LEU A 32 -4.67 5.56 -4.67
CA LEU A 32 -3.49 4.96 -4.04
C LEU A 32 -2.52 6.01 -3.50
N GLU A 33 -2.53 7.21 -4.09
CA GLU A 33 -1.59 8.30 -3.84
C GLU A 33 -1.43 8.62 -2.34
N ALA A 34 -2.53 8.78 -1.61
CA ALA A 34 -2.47 9.08 -0.18
C ALA A 34 -1.69 8.04 0.63
N ALA A 35 -1.85 6.75 0.31
CA ALA A 35 -1.16 5.67 1.00
C ALA A 35 0.33 5.59 0.63
N VAL A 36 0.67 5.88 -0.63
CA VAL A 36 2.06 5.93 -1.10
C VAL A 36 2.80 7.12 -0.51
N ASN A 37 2.18 8.30 -0.52
CA ASN A 37 2.78 9.53 0.03
C ASN A 37 3.10 9.37 1.52
N ARG A 38 2.25 8.67 2.29
CA ARG A 38 2.51 8.33 3.70
C ARG A 38 3.77 7.49 3.88
N LEU A 39 3.98 6.49 3.03
CA LEU A 39 5.19 5.66 3.07
C LEU A 39 6.44 6.44 2.65
N GLN A 40 6.32 7.35 1.68
CA GLN A 40 7.43 8.16 1.17
C GLN A 40 7.87 9.25 2.14
N ASN A 41 6.91 9.87 2.83
CA ASN A 41 7.16 10.94 3.80
C ASN A 41 7.44 10.41 5.21
N LEU A 42 7.55 9.09 5.36
CA LEU A 42 7.84 8.49 6.65
C LEU A 42 9.30 8.81 7.03
N PRO A 43 9.56 9.43 8.19
CA PRO A 43 10.93 9.71 8.63
C PRO A 43 11.71 8.40 8.83
N ASP A 44 13.03 8.50 8.90
CA ASP A 44 13.90 7.34 8.91
C ASP A 44 13.51 6.30 9.97
N THR A 45 13.79 5.03 9.70
CA THR A 45 13.33 3.93 10.56
C THR A 45 14.23 3.65 11.75
N ASP A 46 15.38 4.33 11.81
CA ASP A 46 16.35 4.18 12.88
C ASP A 46 15.76 4.63 14.23
N GLY A 47 15.86 3.74 15.22
CA GLY A 47 15.31 3.97 16.57
C GLY A 47 13.84 3.62 16.78
N ARG A 48 13.12 3.13 15.75
CA ARG A 48 11.72 2.69 15.92
C ARG A 48 11.60 1.45 16.78
N SER A 49 10.57 1.42 17.61
CA SER A 49 10.23 0.25 18.42
C SER A 49 9.86 -0.96 17.54
N ALA A 50 10.13 -2.18 18.01
CA ALA A 50 9.77 -3.40 17.29
C ALA A 50 8.26 -3.48 16.92
N PRO A 51 7.31 -3.04 17.79
CA PRO A 51 5.90 -2.92 17.40
C PRO A 51 5.66 -1.97 16.22
N CYS A 52 6.30 -0.79 16.21
CA CYS A 52 6.19 0.18 15.13
C CYS A 52 6.72 -0.41 13.80
N ILE A 53 7.86 -1.11 13.83
CA ILE A 53 8.42 -1.79 12.65
C ILE A 53 7.45 -2.84 12.09
N ARG A 54 6.81 -3.64 12.95
CA ARG A 54 5.82 -4.63 12.51
C ARG A 54 4.60 -4.00 11.85
N LEU A 55 4.02 -2.97 12.46
CA LEU A 55 2.87 -2.25 11.88
C LEU A 55 3.23 -1.59 10.54
N LEU A 56 4.44 -1.07 10.40
CA LEU A 56 4.92 -0.53 9.13
C LEU A 56 5.04 -1.61 8.05
N ALA A 57 5.56 -2.79 8.40
CA ALA A 57 5.63 -3.92 7.46
C ALA A 57 4.22 -4.38 7.03
N GLU A 58 3.27 -4.46 7.97
CA GLU A 58 1.86 -4.75 7.67
C GLU A 58 1.25 -3.69 6.76
N TYR A 59 1.48 -2.40 7.03
CA TYR A 59 0.95 -1.31 6.22
C TYR A 59 1.48 -1.37 4.79
N ARG A 60 2.78 -1.63 4.61
CA ARG A 60 3.40 -1.82 3.28
C ARG A 60 2.73 -2.97 2.52
N LEU A 61 2.55 -4.12 3.17
CA LEU A 61 1.84 -5.26 2.57
C LEU A 61 0.41 -4.89 2.18
N MET A 62 -0.32 -4.17 3.03
CA MET A 62 -1.68 -3.73 2.72
C MET A 62 -1.73 -2.77 1.52
N VAL A 63 -0.75 -1.87 1.38
CA VAL A 63 -0.65 -0.97 0.22
C VAL A 63 -0.48 -1.77 -1.07
N ASP A 64 0.36 -2.80 -1.04
CA ASP A 64 0.59 -3.66 -2.21
C ASP A 64 -0.65 -4.50 -2.56
N GLU A 65 -1.35 -5.06 -1.58
CA GLU A 65 -2.63 -5.75 -1.81
C GLU A 65 -3.71 -4.80 -2.36
N PHE A 66 -3.77 -3.57 -1.87
CA PHE A 66 -4.70 -2.57 -2.42
C PHE A 66 -4.35 -2.20 -3.87
N ARG A 67 -3.06 -2.07 -4.19
CA ARG A 67 -2.59 -1.84 -5.57
C ARG A 67 -3.05 -2.95 -6.50
N VAL A 68 -2.89 -4.23 -6.13
CA VAL A 68 -3.41 -5.35 -6.94
C VAL A 68 -4.92 -5.26 -7.08
N SER A 69 -5.65 -5.00 -5.99
CA SER A 69 -7.11 -4.92 -5.99
C SER A 69 -7.67 -3.90 -6.99
N ILE A 70 -7.02 -2.74 -7.15
CA ILE A 70 -7.54 -1.67 -8.02
C ILE A 70 -7.06 -1.82 -9.47
N PHE A 71 -5.84 -2.29 -9.70
CA PHE A 71 -5.26 -2.34 -11.04
C PHE A 71 -5.47 -3.69 -11.75
N ALA A 72 -5.45 -4.80 -11.00
CA ALA A 72 -5.56 -6.16 -11.51
C ALA A 72 -6.41 -7.06 -10.58
N PRO A 73 -7.69 -6.73 -10.34
CA PRO A 73 -8.56 -7.48 -9.43
C PRO A 73 -8.69 -8.96 -9.79
N GLU A 74 -8.54 -9.32 -11.08
CA GLU A 74 -8.58 -10.69 -11.58
C GLU A 74 -7.49 -11.61 -11.01
N LEU A 75 -6.37 -11.05 -10.51
CA LEU A 75 -5.28 -11.82 -9.90
C LEU A 75 -5.58 -12.25 -8.46
N GLY A 76 -6.64 -11.70 -7.86
CA GLY A 76 -6.98 -11.91 -6.46
C GLY A 76 -5.97 -11.31 -5.49
N VAL A 77 -6.38 -11.21 -4.23
CA VAL A 77 -5.57 -10.68 -3.13
C VAL A 77 -5.53 -11.67 -1.99
N ALA A 78 -4.41 -11.71 -1.28
CA ALA A 78 -4.28 -12.51 -0.07
C ALA A 78 -5.13 -11.93 1.07
N ILE A 79 -5.27 -10.61 1.11
CA ILE A 79 -6.07 -9.90 2.11
C ILE A 79 -6.90 -8.83 1.39
N PRO A 80 -8.23 -8.77 1.59
CA PRO A 80 -9.03 -7.70 1.02
C PRO A 80 -8.67 -6.37 1.69
N VAL A 81 -8.17 -5.41 0.90
CA VAL A 81 -7.81 -4.06 1.38
C VAL A 81 -8.63 -3.00 0.66
N SER A 82 -9.04 -1.99 1.39
CA SER A 82 -9.70 -0.78 0.87
C SER A 82 -9.02 0.47 1.42
N GLU A 83 -9.29 1.62 0.81
CA GLU A 83 -8.78 2.92 1.28
C GLU A 83 -9.10 3.18 2.75
N LYS A 84 -10.32 2.83 3.19
CA LYS A 84 -10.74 2.95 4.59
C LYS A 84 -9.91 2.06 5.53
N ARG A 85 -9.56 0.84 5.09
CA ARG A 85 -8.72 -0.07 5.88
C ARG A 85 -7.28 0.44 5.97
N LEU A 86 -6.75 0.99 4.88
CA LEU A 86 -5.45 1.66 4.87
C LEU A 86 -5.45 2.87 5.80
N GLN A 87 -6.48 3.71 5.75
CA GLN A 87 -6.58 4.86 6.65
C GLN A 87 -6.53 4.44 8.12
N LYS A 88 -7.29 3.40 8.49
CA LYS A 88 -7.31 2.89 9.86
C LYS A 88 -5.95 2.34 10.31
N LYS A 89 -5.29 1.53 9.45
CA LYS A 89 -3.97 0.97 9.77
C LYS A 89 -2.90 2.06 9.88
N TRP A 90 -3.01 3.12 9.08
CA TRP A 90 -2.12 4.28 9.20
C TRP A 90 -2.27 5.00 10.55
N GLN A 91 -3.50 5.25 10.99
CA GLN A 91 -3.75 5.85 12.31
C GLN A 91 -3.20 4.99 13.45
N GLU A 92 -3.33 3.67 13.35
CA GLU A 92 -2.72 2.72 14.31
C GLU A 92 -1.20 2.85 14.33
N LEU A 93 -0.58 2.96 13.15
CA LEU A 93 0.85 3.16 13.01
C LEU A 93 1.31 4.49 13.62
N GLU A 94 0.64 5.60 13.32
CA GLU A 94 0.93 6.91 13.92
C GLU A 94 0.89 6.83 15.45
N ASN A 95 -0.20 6.30 16.01
CA ASN A 95 -0.35 6.18 17.46
C ASN A 95 0.76 5.32 18.10
N GLN A 96 1.13 4.20 17.48
CA GLN A 96 2.14 3.30 18.03
C GLN A 96 3.57 3.82 17.86
N CYS A 97 3.85 4.55 16.77
CA CYS A 97 5.18 5.06 16.46
C CYS A 97 5.46 6.41 17.13
N HIS A 98 4.45 7.26 17.38
CA HIS A 98 4.59 8.52 18.12
C HIS A 98 4.67 8.32 19.65
N ALA A 99 4.18 7.21 20.19
CA ALA A 99 4.23 6.92 21.63
C ALA A 99 5.65 6.72 22.22
N VAL A 100 6.71 6.99 21.46
CA VAL A 100 8.12 6.89 21.90
C VAL A 100 8.73 8.28 22.18
N GLU A 101 8.04 9.38 21.84
CA GLU A 101 8.51 10.75 22.06
C GLU A 101 7.92 11.43 23.32
N SER A 102 7.19 10.70 24.17
CA SER A 102 6.59 11.20 25.42
C SER A 102 7.18 10.56 26.68
#